data_AF-A0AAJ1MY38-F1
#
_entry.id   AF-A0AAJ1MY38-F1
#
_cell.length_a   1.000
_cell.length_b   1.000
_cell.length_c   1.000
_cell.angle_alpha   90.00
_cell.angle_beta   90.00
_cell.angle_gamma   90.00
#
_symmetry.space_group_name_H-M   'P 1'
#
loop_
_entity.id
_entity.type
_entity.pdbx_description
1 polymer ?
#
loop_
_entity_poly.entity_id
_entity_poly.type
_entity_poly.pdbx_seq_one_letter_code
_entity_poly.pdbx_strand_id
1 'polypeptide(L)' 'MNKISLARKQAGLTQQQLAVLLGWKQSRIGNYEAGTRIPNIDSCRRIVAVLNAQGVPCSLDSVFSLIECGE' A
#
# COMPACT_ATOMS: atom_id res chain seq x y z
N MET A 1 9.20 6.15 -7.03
CA MET A 1 7.73 6.13 -7.20
C MET A 1 7.17 4.95 -6.42
N ASN A 2 6.22 5.17 -5.50
CA ASN A 2 5.60 4.09 -4.74
C ASN A 2 4.73 3.22 -5.66
N LYS A 3 4.89 1.89 -5.61
CA LYS A 3 4.14 0.95 -6.47
C LYS A 3 2.80 0.52 -5.86
N ILE A 4 2.38 1.15 -4.76
CA ILE A 4 1.09 0.91 -4.07
C ILE A 4 -0.08 1.06 -5.04
N SER A 5 -0.09 2.11 -5.86
CA SER A 5 -1.19 2.36 -6.81
C SER A 5 -1.28 1.27 -7.87
N LEU A 6 -0.14 0.69 -8.29
CA LEU A 6 -0.09 -0.41 -9.25
C LEU A 6 -0.65 -1.70 -8.63
N ALA A 7 -0.14 -2.08 -7.45
CA ALA A 7 -0.59 -3.29 -6.76
C ALA A 7 -2.08 -3.22 -6.39
N ARG A 8 -2.54 -2.04 -5.94
CA ARG A 8 -3.96 -1.78 -5.68
C ARG A 8 -4.83 -1.95 -6.93
N LYS A 9 -4.40 -1.42 -8.07
CA LYS A 9 -5.11 -1.58 -9.35
C LYS A 9 -5.12 -3.04 -9.82
N GLN A 10 -4.04 -3.78 -9.63
CA GLN A 10 -4.00 -5.22 -9.90
C GLN A 10 -4.99 -6.00 -9.03
N ALA A 11 -5.21 -5.54 -7.79
CA ALA A 11 -6.22 -6.11 -6.89
C ALA A 11 -7.65 -5.68 -7.25
N GLY A 12 -7.84 -4.85 -8.28
CA GLY A 12 -9.15 -4.29 -8.64
C GLY A 12 -9.73 -3.32 -7.58
N LEU A 13 -8.91 -2.86 -6.63
CA LEU A 13 -9.36 -2.02 -5.53
C LEU A 13 -9.31 -0.53 -5.87
N THR A 14 -10.24 0.25 -5.34
CA THR A 14 -10.12 1.73 -5.27
C THR A 14 -9.32 2.17 -4.04
N GLN A 15 -8.86 3.42 -4.01
CA GLN A 15 -8.17 3.97 -2.81
C GLN A 15 -9.05 3.89 -1.56
N GLN A 16 -10.36 4.09 -1.72
CA GLN A 16 -11.33 3.99 -0.62
C GLN A 16 -11.49 2.54 -0.15
N GLN A 17 -11.60 1.58 -1.07
CA GLN A 17 -11.70 0.16 -0.70
C GLN A 17 -10.46 -0.33 0.05
N LEU A 18 -9.26 -0.01 -0.45
CA LEU A 18 -8.01 -0.33 0.24
C LEU A 18 -7.98 0.31 1.64
N ALA A 19 -8.41 1.57 1.76
CA ALA A 19 -8.48 2.25 3.04
C ALA A 19 -9.45 1.56 4.01
N VAL A 20 -10.64 1.15 3.54
CA VAL A 20 -11.63 0.43 4.35
C VAL A 20 -11.07 -0.89 4.87
N LEU A 21 -10.42 -1.69 4.00
CA LEU A 21 -9.78 -2.95 4.39
C LEU A 21 -8.68 -2.78 5.46
N LEU A 22 -7.99 -1.63 5.43
CA LEU A 22 -6.93 -1.30 6.38
C LEU A 22 -7.44 -0.55 7.62
N GLY A 23 -8.73 -0.21 7.68
CA GLY A 23 -9.31 0.64 8.74
C GLY A 23 -8.77 2.07 8.72
N TRP A 24 -8.39 2.58 7.55
CA TRP A 24 -7.80 3.90 7.35
C TRP A 24 -8.70 4.84 6.57
N LYS A 25 -8.34 6.13 6.55
CA LYS A 25 -8.97 7.12 5.69
C LYS A 25 -8.42 7.03 4.26
N GLN A 26 -9.26 7.22 3.24
CA GLN A 26 -8.84 7.27 1.83
C GLN A 26 -7.66 8.24 1.61
N SER A 27 -7.71 9.42 2.24
CA SER A 27 -6.65 10.42 2.15
C SER A 27 -5.28 9.88 2.59
N ARG A 28 -5.23 8.95 3.57
CA ARG A 28 -3.96 8.31 3.98
C ARG A 28 -3.36 7.49 2.84
N ILE A 29 -4.18 6.72 2.10
CA ILE A 29 -3.73 5.95 0.93
C ILE A 29 -3.26 6.91 -0.18
N GLY A 30 -4.03 7.97 -0.45
CA GLY A 30 -3.64 8.99 -1.43
C GLY A 30 -2.28 9.63 -1.13
N ASN A 31 -2.02 9.97 0.14
CA ASN A 31 -0.73 10.52 0.57
C ASN A 31 0.44 9.53 0.39
N TYR A 32 0.21 8.22 0.59
CA TYR A 32 1.22 7.20 0.35
C TYR A 32 1.49 6.99 -1.14
N GLU A 33 0.44 6.97 -1.96
CA GLU A 33 0.56 6.86 -3.42
C GLU A 33 1.25 8.10 -4.03
N ALA A 34 0.98 9.29 -3.51
CA ALA A 34 1.60 10.54 -3.93
C ALA A 34 3.04 10.73 -3.39
N GLY A 35 3.48 9.90 -2.45
CA GLY A 35 4.78 10.04 -1.79
C GLY A 35 4.86 11.21 -0.78
N THR A 36 3.75 11.89 -0.51
CA THR A 36 3.65 12.97 0.49
C THR A 36 3.91 12.48 1.91
N ARG A 37 3.59 11.20 2.17
CA ARG A 37 3.88 10.54 3.44
C ARG A 37 4.53 9.19 3.19
N ILE A 38 5.53 8.86 4.00
CA ILE A 38 6.17 7.55 3.99
C ILE A 38 5.43 6.65 4.99
N PRO A 39 4.88 5.50 4.57
CA PRO A 39 4.35 4.52 5.49
C PRO A 39 5.49 3.86 6.29
N ASN A 40 5.24 3.57 7.57
CA ASN A 40 6.17 2.82 8.40
C ASN A 40 6.13 1.32 8.07
N ILE A 41 7.08 0.55 8.59
CA ILE A 41 7.19 -0.89 8.31
C ILE A 41 5.91 -1.67 8.63
N ASP A 42 5.20 -1.32 9.71
CA ASP A 42 3.91 -1.94 10.07
C ASP A 42 2.82 -1.64 9.02
N SER A 43 2.72 -0.38 8.58
CA SER A 43 1.80 0.03 7.53
C SER A 43 2.10 -0.68 6.22
N CYS A 44 3.38 -0.80 5.86
CA CYS A 44 3.82 -1.52 4.67
C CYS A 44 3.40 -3.00 4.74
N ARG A 45 3.61 -3.66 5.90
CA ARG A 45 3.19 -5.05 6.12
C ARG A 45 1.67 -5.22 5.99
N ARG A 46 0.88 -4.31 6.57
CA ARG A 46 -0.59 -4.37 6.45
C ARG A 46 -1.07 -4.20 5.03
N ILE A 47 -0.51 -3.24 4.28
CA ILE A 47 -0.85 -3.01 2.87
C ILE A 47 -0.56 -4.28 2.07
N VAL A 48 0.64 -4.84 2.23
CA VAL A 48 1.04 -6.08 1.53
C VAL A 48 0.12 -7.25 1.91
N ALA A 49 -0.20 -7.42 3.20
CA ALA A 49 -1.08 -8.49 3.64
C ALA A 49 -2.48 -8.39 3.02
N VAL A 50 -3.07 -7.19 2.98
CA VAL A 50 -4.37 -6.96 2.35
C VAL A 50 -4.31 -7.22 0.84
N LEU A 51 -3.28 -6.76 0.15
CA LEU A 51 -3.13 -6.98 -1.30
C LEU A 51 -2.97 -8.47 -1.65
N ASN A 52 -2.17 -9.21 -0.87
CA ASN A 52 -2.05 -10.66 -1.03
C ASN A 52 -3.38 -11.37 -0.76
N ALA A 53 -4.15 -10.93 0.24
CA ALA A 53 -5.47 -11.48 0.52
C ALA A 53 -6.49 -11.22 -0.60
N GLN A 54 -6.26 -10.21 -1.45
CA GLN A 54 -7.05 -9.95 -2.65
C GLN A 54 -6.54 -10.70 -3.90
N GLY A 55 -5.57 -11.62 -3.74
CA GLY A 55 -5.04 -12.43 -4.84
C GLY A 55 -3.93 -11.75 -5.65
N VAL A 56 -3.36 -10.65 -5.16
CA VAL A 56 -2.17 -10.02 -5.78
C VAL A 56 -0.92 -10.48 -5.04
N PRO A 57 -0.12 -11.40 -5.62
CA PRO A 57 1.13 -11.81 -5.01
C PRO A 57 2.11 -10.64 -5.06
N CYS A 58 2.31 -9.98 -3.93
CA CYS A 58 3.23 -8.85 -3.83
C CYS A 58 3.96 -8.83 -2.49
N SER A 59 5.19 -8.32 -2.50
CA SER A 59 6.06 -8.25 -1.32
C SER A 59 6.40 -6.81 -0.99
N LEU A 60 6.93 -6.56 0.22
CA LEU A 60 7.39 -5.23 0.63
C LEU A 60 8.35 -4.64 -0.41
N ASP A 61 9.33 -5.41 -0.85
CA ASP A 61 10.24 -5.02 -1.92
C ASP A 61 9.50 -4.75 -3.25
N SER A 62 8.49 -5.54 -3.61
CA SER A 62 7.76 -5.30 -4.86
C SER A 62 6.87 -4.05 -4.83
N VAL A 63 6.34 -3.66 -3.67
CA VAL A 63 5.41 -2.52 -3.52
C VAL A 63 6.15 -1.23 -3.16
N PHE A 64 7.21 -1.33 -2.36
CA PHE A 64 7.95 -0.20 -1.81
C PHE A 64 9.39 -0.08 -2.36
N SER A 65 9.82 -1.03 -3.19
CA SER A 65 10.96 -1.18 -4.13
C SER A 65 12.07 -0.12 -4.24
N LEU A 66 12.38 0.66 -3.19
CA LEU A 66 13.54 1.55 -2.98
C LEU A 66 13.32 2.53 -1.79
N ILE A 67 12.43 2.23 -0.84
CA ILE A 67 12.30 3.05 0.37
C ILE A 67 12.97 2.29 1.52
N GLU A 68 14.12 2.82 1.94
CA GLU A 68 14.69 2.70 3.28
C GLU A 68 13.54 2.77 4.29
N CYS A 69 13.04 1.60 4.68
CA CYS A 69 11.96 1.51 5.64
C CYS A 69 12.60 1.80 6.99
N GLY A 70 12.73 3.09 7.30
CA GLY A 70 13.37 3.58 8.50
C GLY A 70 12.75 2.96 9.75
N GLU A 71 13.64 2.51 10.64
CA GLU A 71 13.38 1.90 11.94
C GLU A 71 12.41 2.71 12.82
#